data_AF-A0A6J8B4F0-F1
#
_entry.id   AF-A0A6J8B4F0-F1
#
_cell.length_a   1.000
_cell.length_b   1.000
_cell.length_c   1.000
_cell.angle_alpha   90.00
_cell.angle_beta   90.00
_cell.angle_gamma   90.00
#
_symmetry.space_group_name_H-M   'P 1'
#
loop_
_entity.id
_entity.type
_entity.pdbx_description
1 polymer ?
#
loop_
_entity_poly.entity_id
_entity_poly.type
_entity_poly.pdbx_seq_one_letter_code
_entity_poly.pdbx_strand_id
1 'polypeptide(L)'
;MPIVPTASHIGIQKSDKDSDDTTVNENIKKARRAMYSLMGTGLHGENGLDSKTSISIIRTYILSILTYGLEILLPKAISASANLKDIRKIPVRLKIATGNYILQIHKASFSKKHISSICKLCSKADETVEHFILLCEKLEETSKPLMSKIFNNGSLILAKDTTSLPADLLQLIINPFCYVDIDVNRTAFEETSNILEPLCRQLLYNLHNKRYALLANLDNLGSRKSNF
;
A
#
# COMPACT_ATOMS: atom_id res chain seq x y z
N MET A 1 -8.00 -9.02 31.75
CA MET A 1 -6.59 -9.10 31.28
C MET A 1 -5.74 -8.27 32.22
N PRO A 2 -4.60 -8.79 32.71
CA PRO A 2 -3.68 -8.00 33.52
C PRO A 2 -3.13 -6.82 32.71
N ILE A 3 -3.12 -5.64 33.31
CA ILE A 3 -2.50 -4.44 32.74
C ILE A 3 -1.00 -4.57 33.02
N VAL A 4 -0.22 -4.87 31.99
CA VAL A 4 1.24 -4.89 32.05
C VAL A 4 1.78 -3.58 31.49
N PRO A 5 2.73 -2.91 32.18
CA PRO A 5 3.25 -1.60 31.77
C PRO A 5 4.04 -1.65 30.46
N THR A 6 4.58 -2.82 30.11
CA THR A 6 5.27 -3.09 28.85
C THR A 6 4.90 -4.47 28.36
N ALA A 7 4.53 -4.60 27.09
CA ALA A 7 4.29 -5.88 26.44
C ALA A 7 5.17 -5.98 25.19
N SER A 8 6.02 -7.01 25.11
CA SER A 8 6.70 -7.34 23.86
C SER A 8 5.83 -8.31 23.06
N HIS A 9 5.51 -7.96 21.82
CA HIS A 9 4.79 -8.84 20.91
C HIS A 9 5.53 -8.90 19.59
N ILE A 10 6.08 -10.07 19.26
CA ILE A 10 6.89 -10.30 18.04
C ILE A 10 8.07 -9.30 17.97
N GLY A 11 8.74 -9.07 19.10
CA GLY A 11 9.89 -8.15 19.15
C GLY A 11 9.55 -6.66 19.06
N ILE A 12 8.26 -6.28 19.02
CA ILE A 12 7.82 -4.90 19.12
C ILE A 12 7.45 -4.62 20.58
N GLN A 13 8.09 -3.63 21.18
CA GLN A 13 7.79 -3.20 22.54
C GLN A 13 6.62 -2.23 22.51
N LYS A 14 5.50 -2.60 23.13
CA LYS A 14 4.35 -1.72 23.35
C LYS A 14 4.45 -1.14 24.76
N SER A 15 4.53 0.19 24.83
CA SER A 15 4.55 0.99 26.06
C SER A 15 3.76 2.28 25.84
N ASP A 16 3.04 2.74 26.85
CA ASP A 16 2.01 3.79 26.69
C ASP A 16 2.53 5.18 26.26
N LYS A 17 3.83 5.50 26.43
CA LYS A 17 4.35 6.84 26.13
C LYS A 17 5.42 6.93 25.03
N ASP A 18 6.37 6.00 24.92
CA ASP A 18 7.51 6.14 24.00
C ASP A 18 7.81 4.92 23.12
N SER A 19 6.83 4.01 22.95
CA SER A 19 7.06 2.76 22.19
C SER A 19 7.35 3.00 20.71
N ASP A 20 6.71 4.03 20.15
CA ASP A 20 6.80 4.36 18.73
C ASP A 20 8.24 4.78 18.37
N ASP A 21 8.76 5.78 19.07
CA ASP A 21 10.11 6.32 18.85
C ASP A 21 11.19 5.27 19.12
N THR A 22 11.00 4.45 20.15
CA THR A 22 11.95 3.38 20.48
C THR A 22 12.01 2.34 19.36
N THR A 23 10.85 1.90 18.85
CA THR A 23 10.76 0.91 17.76
C THR A 23 11.35 1.45 16.46
N VAL A 24 11.00 2.69 16.09
CA VAL A 24 11.52 3.34 14.88
C VAL A 24 13.04 3.51 14.95
N ASN A 25 13.57 4.00 16.07
CA ASN A 25 15.01 4.18 16.25
C ASN A 25 15.77 2.85 16.23
N GLU A 26 15.21 1.79 16.82
CA GLU A 26 15.77 0.46 16.73
C GLU A 26 15.82 -0.07 15.29
N ASN A 27 14.74 0.11 14.53
CA ASN A 27 14.68 -0.32 13.15
C ASN A 27 15.67 0.46 12.28
N ILE A 28 15.80 1.78 12.48
CA ILE A 28 16.82 2.59 11.81
C ILE A 28 18.23 2.06 12.13
N LYS A 29 18.51 1.74 13.40
CA LYS A 29 19.81 1.20 13.81
C LYS A 29 20.09 -0.17 13.19
N LYS A 30 19.10 -1.06 13.15
CA LYS A 30 19.18 -2.38 12.51
C LYS A 30 19.38 -2.25 11.00
N ALA A 31 18.61 -1.37 10.35
CA ALA A 31 18.70 -1.10 8.92
C ALA A 31 20.06 -0.53 8.53
N ARG A 32 20.61 0.44 9.28
CA ARG A 32 21.97 0.97 9.04
C ARG A 32 23.04 -0.10 9.13
N ARG A 33 22.99 -0.95 10.17
CA ARG A 33 23.94 -2.06 10.33
C ARG A 33 23.86 -3.05 9.18
N ALA A 34 22.64 -3.43 8.78
CA ALA A 34 22.43 -4.31 7.63
C ALA A 34 22.94 -3.67 6.34
N MET A 35 22.71 -2.37 6.15
CA MET A 35 23.15 -1.63 4.98
C MET A 35 24.68 -1.60 4.88
N TYR A 36 25.39 -1.29 5.97
CA TYR A 36 26.87 -1.33 5.98
C TYR A 36 27.45 -2.74 5.85
N SER A 37 26.70 -3.78 6.21
CA SER A 37 27.12 -5.17 6.06
C SER A 37 26.94 -5.68 4.61
N LEU A 38 25.84 -5.29 3.96
CA LEU A 38 25.47 -5.75 2.62
C LEU A 38 26.03 -4.89 1.50
N MET A 39 26.20 -3.59 1.77
CA MET A 39 26.79 -2.64 0.84
C MET A 39 28.20 -2.39 1.32
N GLY A 40 29.19 -2.75 0.49
CA GLY A 40 30.61 -2.59 0.81
C GLY A 40 30.97 -1.16 1.22
N THR A 41 32.17 -0.99 1.77
CA THR A 41 32.65 0.28 2.31
C THR A 41 32.53 1.41 1.30
N GLY A 42 31.50 2.26 1.49
CA GLY A 42 31.43 3.58 0.89
C GLY A 42 30.26 3.87 -0.06
N LEU A 43 29.41 2.91 -0.45
CA LEU A 43 28.41 3.15 -1.53
C LEU A 43 29.05 3.74 -2.81
N HIS A 44 30.38 3.67 -2.94
CA HIS A 44 31.12 4.29 -4.02
C HIS A 44 31.09 3.32 -5.19
N GLY A 45 30.36 3.70 -6.24
CA GLY A 45 30.04 2.86 -7.41
C GLY A 45 31.24 2.45 -8.27
N GLU A 46 32.47 2.79 -7.88
CA GLU A 46 33.66 2.46 -8.67
C GLU A 46 34.25 1.08 -8.33
N ASN A 47 33.92 0.49 -7.16
CA ASN A 47 34.41 -0.85 -6.75
C ASN A 47 33.32 -1.73 -6.10
N GLY A 48 32.04 -1.40 -6.29
CA GLY A 48 30.93 -2.07 -5.60
C GLY A 48 29.71 -2.25 -6.50
N LEU A 49 28.92 -3.26 -6.15
CA LEU A 49 27.62 -3.69 -6.72
C LEU A 49 26.97 -2.67 -7.66
N ASP A 50 26.58 -3.14 -8.85
CA ASP A 50 25.87 -2.33 -9.82
C ASP A 50 24.60 -1.69 -9.22
N SER A 51 24.15 -0.58 -9.80
CA SER A 51 23.02 0.20 -9.27
C SER A 51 21.74 -0.62 -9.15
N LYS A 52 21.49 -1.57 -10.06
CA LYS A 52 20.29 -2.43 -10.01
C LYS A 52 20.38 -3.39 -8.84
N THR A 53 21.53 -4.02 -8.63
CA THR A 53 21.77 -4.90 -7.47
C THR A 53 21.70 -4.13 -6.15
N SER A 54 22.27 -2.94 -6.09
CA SER A 54 22.18 -2.05 -4.93
C SER A 54 20.74 -1.69 -4.59
N ILE A 55 19.94 -1.30 -5.59
CA ILE A 55 18.50 -1.04 -5.40
C ILE A 55 17.78 -2.30 -4.93
N SER A 56 18.11 -3.47 -5.48
CA SER A 56 17.52 -4.74 -5.06
C SER A 56 17.83 -5.05 -3.59
N ILE A 57 19.07 -4.87 -3.15
CA ILE A 57 19.47 -5.09 -1.75
C ILE A 57 18.71 -4.14 -0.81
N ILE A 58 18.62 -2.86 -1.16
CA ILE A 58 17.88 -1.88 -0.38
C ILE A 58 16.40 -2.28 -0.27
N ARG A 59 15.76 -2.62 -1.39
CA ARG A 59 14.34 -2.99 -1.40
C ARG A 59 14.06 -4.29 -0.64
N THR A 60 14.92 -5.29 -0.79
CA THR A 60 14.71 -6.62 -0.20
C THR A 60 15.03 -6.63 1.31
N TYR A 61 16.17 -6.08 1.72
CA TYR A 61 16.66 -6.24 3.09
C TYR A 61 16.42 -4.99 3.94
N ILE A 62 16.75 -3.81 3.41
CA ILE A 62 16.76 -2.58 4.22
C ILE A 62 15.33 -2.05 4.41
N LEU A 63 14.54 -2.00 3.33
CA LEU A 63 13.17 -1.52 3.39
C LEU A 63 12.29 -2.41 4.27
N SER A 64 12.49 -3.74 4.22
CA SER A 64 11.80 -4.69 5.10
C SER A 64 12.06 -4.39 6.58
N ILE A 65 13.31 -4.08 6.96
CA ILE A 65 13.65 -3.71 8.35
C ILE A 65 13.03 -2.36 8.73
N LEU A 66 13.10 -1.37 7.84
CA LEU A 66 12.55 -0.04 8.11
C LEU A 66 11.03 -0.05 8.25
N THR A 67 10.35 -0.88 7.45
CA THR A 67 8.88 -0.97 7.44
C THR A 67 8.32 -1.90 8.52
N TYR A 68 9.17 -2.72 9.16
CA TYR A 68 8.76 -3.67 10.19
C TYR A 68 8.15 -2.97 11.40
N GLY A 69 6.92 -3.31 11.79
CA GLY A 69 6.26 -2.74 12.97
C GLY A 69 5.71 -1.33 12.75
N LEU A 70 5.93 -0.70 11.57
CA LEU A 70 5.25 0.54 11.22
C LEU A 70 3.74 0.32 11.05
N GLU A 71 3.29 -0.91 10.82
CA GLU A 71 1.87 -1.28 10.84
C GLU A 71 1.22 -1.15 12.22
N ILE A 72 2.01 -1.13 13.30
CA ILE A 72 1.55 -0.90 14.67
C ILE A 72 1.50 0.59 14.99
N LEU A 73 2.30 1.40 14.30
CA LEU A 73 2.15 2.85 14.27
C LEU A 73 0.86 3.20 13.52
N LEU A 74 -0.27 2.92 14.14
CA LEU A 74 -1.49 3.60 13.81
C LEU A 74 -1.18 5.08 14.02
N PRO A 75 -1.45 5.95 13.03
CA PRO A 75 -1.38 7.37 13.29
C PRO A 75 -2.22 7.61 14.56
N LYS A 76 -1.60 8.21 15.59
CA LYS A 76 -2.30 8.74 16.76
C LYS A 76 -3.19 9.88 16.27
N ALA A 77 -4.22 9.54 15.49
CA ALA A 77 -5.30 10.41 15.12
C ALA A 77 -6.20 10.53 16.35
N ILE A 78 -5.63 11.09 17.42
CA ILE A 78 -6.34 11.68 18.54
C ILE A 78 -6.29 13.20 18.32
N SER A 79 -6.60 13.65 17.11
CA SER A 79 -7.40 14.86 17.01
C SER A 79 -8.84 14.39 17.17
N ALA A 80 -9.59 15.00 18.10
CA ALA A 80 -10.92 14.58 18.55
C ALA A 80 -12.03 14.49 17.45
N SER A 81 -11.67 14.61 16.17
CA SER A 81 -12.53 14.56 14.99
C SER A 81 -12.23 13.39 14.03
N ALA A 82 -11.18 12.60 14.25
CA ALA A 82 -10.83 11.53 13.31
C ALA A 82 -11.83 10.38 13.35
N ASN A 83 -12.56 10.17 12.25
CA ASN A 83 -13.57 9.13 12.14
C ASN A 83 -12.92 7.73 12.20
N LEU A 84 -13.26 6.93 13.20
CA LEU A 84 -12.76 5.54 13.35
C LEU A 84 -12.97 4.69 12.08
N LYS A 85 -14.01 5.00 11.28
CA LYS A 85 -14.25 4.33 10.00
C LYS A 85 -13.15 4.62 8.97
N ASP A 86 -12.49 5.77 9.04
CA ASP A 86 -11.42 6.15 8.13
C ASP A 86 -10.09 5.52 8.49
N ILE A 87 -9.79 5.39 9.79
CA ILE A 87 -8.59 4.70 10.29
C ILE A 87 -8.55 3.25 9.78
N ARG A 88 -9.69 2.55 9.74
CA ARG A 88 -9.80 1.18 9.22
C ARG A 88 -9.43 1.03 7.75
N LYS A 89 -9.44 2.11 6.97
CA LYS A 89 -9.16 2.09 5.52
C LYS A 89 -7.67 2.29 5.22
N ILE A 90 -6.91 2.89 6.14
CA ILE A 90 -5.47 3.20 5.97
C ILE A 90 -4.64 1.96 5.64
N PRO A 91 -4.79 0.80 6.33
CA PRO A 91 -3.94 -0.36 6.06
C PRO A 91 -4.09 -0.93 4.64
N VAL A 92 -5.29 -0.84 4.05
CA VAL A 92 -5.53 -1.33 2.69
C VAL A 92 -4.74 -0.52 1.68
N ARG A 93 -4.82 0.80 1.79
CA ARG A 93 -4.11 1.71 0.89
C ARG A 93 -2.60 1.58 1.04
N LEU A 94 -2.09 1.47 2.27
CA LEU A 94 -0.67 1.22 2.52
C LEU A 94 -0.21 -0.08 1.86
N LYS A 95 -0.95 -1.19 2.03
CA LYS A 95 -0.60 -2.47 1.39
C LYS A 95 -0.53 -2.35 -0.13
N ILE A 96 -1.45 -1.62 -0.75
CA ILE A 96 -1.46 -1.42 -2.21
C ILE A 96 -0.25 -0.57 -2.63
N ALA A 97 -0.02 0.55 -1.96
CA ALA A 97 1.08 1.46 -2.25
C ALA A 97 2.46 0.81 -2.07
N THR A 98 2.64 -0.05 -1.07
CA THR A 98 3.91 -0.73 -0.80
C THR A 98 4.09 -2.02 -1.58
N GLY A 99 3.13 -2.42 -2.42
CA GLY A 99 3.15 -3.71 -3.13
C GLY A 99 2.90 -4.94 -2.23
N ASN A 100 2.58 -4.74 -0.96
CA ASN A 100 2.27 -5.83 -0.01
C ASN A 100 0.82 -6.35 -0.14
N TYR A 101 0.02 -5.76 -1.01
CA TYR A 101 -1.31 -6.26 -1.31
C TYR A 101 -1.23 -7.52 -2.18
N ILE A 102 -1.85 -8.60 -1.71
CA ILE A 102 -1.68 -9.93 -2.31
C ILE A 102 -2.60 -10.09 -3.54
N LEU A 103 -2.07 -9.66 -4.70
CA LEU A 103 -2.64 -9.92 -6.03
C LEU A 103 -2.06 -11.21 -6.64
N GLN A 104 -2.73 -11.78 -7.65
CA GLN A 104 -2.25 -13.00 -8.31
C GLN A 104 -0.85 -12.82 -8.92
N ILE A 105 -0.54 -11.65 -9.50
CA ILE A 105 0.78 -11.42 -10.09
C ILE A 105 1.91 -11.54 -9.05
N HIS A 106 1.67 -11.07 -7.82
CA HIS A 106 2.62 -11.23 -6.72
C HIS A 106 2.72 -12.69 -6.29
N LYS A 107 1.58 -13.40 -6.17
CA LYS A 107 1.60 -14.84 -5.85
C LYS A 107 2.37 -15.65 -6.89
N ALA A 108 2.16 -15.37 -8.18
CA ALA A 108 2.87 -16.02 -9.28
C ALA A 108 4.37 -15.75 -9.22
N SER A 109 4.77 -14.51 -8.92
CA SER A 109 6.19 -14.12 -8.86
C SER A 109 6.97 -14.75 -7.70
N PHE A 110 6.31 -15.00 -6.56
CA PHE A 110 6.98 -15.51 -5.34
C PHE A 110 6.78 -17.02 -5.09
N SER A 111 5.86 -17.66 -5.81
CA SER A 111 5.55 -19.08 -5.63
C SER A 111 6.50 -19.96 -6.43
N LYS A 112 7.07 -20.98 -5.77
CA LYS A 112 7.77 -22.09 -6.48
C LYS A 112 6.83 -22.96 -7.29
N LYS A 113 5.52 -22.94 -6.97
CA LYS A 113 4.47 -23.63 -7.75
C LYS A 113 3.99 -22.71 -8.88
N HIS A 114 3.63 -23.29 -10.02
CA HIS A 114 3.07 -22.60 -11.17
C HIS A 114 1.67 -22.04 -10.85
N ILE A 115 1.61 -20.88 -10.19
CA ILE A 115 0.38 -20.15 -9.90
C ILE A 115 0.11 -19.21 -11.07
N SER A 116 -1.11 -19.25 -11.61
CA SER A 116 -1.52 -18.30 -12.66
C SER A 116 -1.59 -16.87 -12.11
N SER A 117 -1.01 -15.92 -12.86
CA SER A 117 -1.11 -14.48 -12.62
C SER A 117 -2.48 -13.91 -12.99
N ILE A 118 -3.33 -14.67 -13.67
CA ILE A 118 -4.63 -14.24 -14.19
C ILE A 118 -5.58 -13.91 -13.03
N CYS A 119 -6.30 -12.80 -13.16
CA CYS A 119 -7.32 -12.35 -12.21
C CYS A 119 -8.41 -13.40 -12.00
N LYS A 120 -8.53 -13.89 -10.77
CA LYS A 120 -9.55 -14.88 -10.39
C LYS A 120 -10.99 -14.39 -10.53
N LEU A 121 -11.21 -13.08 -10.59
CA LEU A 121 -12.55 -12.51 -10.68
C LEU A 121 -13.07 -12.50 -12.12
N CYS A 122 -12.28 -11.96 -13.06
CA CYS A 122 -12.70 -11.78 -14.45
C CYS A 122 -12.13 -12.85 -15.39
N SER A 123 -11.04 -13.53 -15.01
CA SER A 123 -10.31 -14.52 -15.83
C SER A 123 -9.83 -14.00 -17.20
N LYS A 124 -9.68 -12.68 -17.37
CA LYS A 124 -9.37 -12.04 -18.67
C LYS A 124 -7.92 -11.55 -18.81
N ALA A 125 -7.30 -11.09 -17.73
CA ALA A 125 -5.97 -10.49 -17.74
C ALA A 125 -5.23 -10.78 -16.44
N ASP A 126 -3.93 -10.51 -16.40
CA ASP A 126 -3.14 -10.57 -15.18
C ASP A 126 -3.68 -9.62 -14.11
N GLU A 127 -3.71 -10.09 -12.86
CA GLU A 127 -4.16 -9.29 -11.71
C GLU A 127 -3.06 -8.32 -11.27
N THR A 128 -2.76 -7.31 -12.10
CA THR A 128 -1.90 -6.18 -11.73
C THR A 128 -2.64 -5.18 -10.84
N VAL A 129 -1.92 -4.23 -10.25
CA VAL A 129 -2.53 -3.13 -9.48
C VAL A 129 -3.43 -2.28 -10.37
N GLU A 130 -2.98 -1.98 -11.59
CA GLU A 130 -3.78 -1.31 -12.62
C GLU A 130 -5.05 -2.10 -12.95
N HIS A 131 -4.94 -3.41 -13.18
CA HIS A 131 -6.11 -4.24 -13.45
C HIS A 131 -7.10 -4.22 -12.28
N PHE A 132 -6.60 -4.37 -11.06
CA PHE A 132 -7.42 -4.39 -9.85
C PHE A 132 -8.18 -3.06 -9.64
N ILE A 133 -7.54 -1.92 -9.89
CA ILE A 133 -8.11 -0.60 -9.61
C ILE A 133 -8.94 -0.06 -10.78
N LEU A 134 -8.47 -0.23 -12.02
CA LEU A 134 -9.00 0.45 -13.20
C LEU A 134 -9.71 -0.47 -14.20
N LEU A 135 -9.29 -1.74 -14.36
CA LEU A 135 -9.68 -2.55 -15.52
C LEU A 135 -10.58 -3.76 -15.19
N CYS A 136 -10.72 -4.15 -13.92
CA CYS A 136 -11.47 -5.35 -13.55
C CYS A 136 -12.99 -5.13 -13.67
N GLU A 137 -13.61 -5.71 -14.70
CA GLU A 137 -15.06 -5.60 -14.96
C GLU A 137 -15.93 -6.02 -13.76
N LYS A 138 -15.52 -7.03 -13.00
CA LYS A 138 -16.26 -7.49 -11.80
C LYS A 138 -16.26 -6.48 -10.65
N LEU A 139 -15.39 -5.47 -10.73
CA LEU A 139 -15.25 -4.39 -9.76
C LEU A 139 -15.71 -3.03 -10.34
N GLU A 140 -16.13 -2.97 -11.60
CA GLU A 140 -16.51 -1.71 -12.28
C GLU A 140 -17.69 -1.03 -11.56
N GLU A 141 -18.72 -1.81 -11.19
CA GLU A 141 -19.89 -1.31 -10.47
C GLU A 141 -19.51 -0.59 -9.17
N THR A 142 -18.46 -1.06 -8.50
CA THR A 142 -17.97 -0.49 -7.24
C THR A 142 -17.03 0.69 -7.44
N SER A 143 -16.20 0.68 -8.49
CA SER A 143 -15.24 1.74 -8.76
C SER A 143 -15.86 2.97 -9.40
N LYS A 144 -16.73 2.78 -10.40
CA LYS A 144 -17.23 3.84 -11.29
C LYS A 144 -17.79 5.09 -10.59
N PRO A 145 -18.62 4.99 -9.53
CA PRO A 145 -19.17 6.17 -8.86
C PRO A 145 -18.13 7.00 -8.09
N LEU A 146 -17.08 6.36 -7.59
CA LEU A 146 -15.98 7.05 -6.90
C LEU A 146 -14.93 7.53 -7.88
N MET A 147 -14.70 6.77 -8.95
CA MET A 147 -13.75 7.13 -10.00
C MET A 147 -14.15 8.44 -10.69
N SER A 148 -15.43 8.63 -11.00
CA SER A 148 -15.92 9.90 -11.57
C SER A 148 -15.70 11.08 -10.62
N LYS A 149 -15.92 10.89 -9.32
CA LYS A 149 -15.65 11.93 -8.31
C LYS A 149 -14.16 12.24 -8.21
N ILE A 150 -13.30 11.21 -8.19
CA ILE A 150 -11.85 11.38 -8.15
C ILE A 150 -11.37 12.11 -9.40
N PHE A 151 -11.87 11.72 -10.58
CA PHE A 151 -11.51 12.37 -11.84
C PHE A 151 -11.94 13.84 -11.85
N ASN A 152 -13.18 14.14 -11.44
CA ASN A 152 -13.67 15.53 -11.42
C ASN A 152 -12.84 16.41 -10.47
N ASN A 153 -12.55 15.93 -9.26
CA ASN A 153 -11.77 16.69 -8.26
C ASN A 153 -10.25 16.70 -8.58
N GLY A 154 -9.75 15.67 -9.25
CA GLY A 154 -8.33 15.52 -9.60
C GLY A 154 -7.95 16.13 -10.93
N SER A 155 -8.91 16.48 -11.79
CA SER A 155 -8.66 16.99 -13.15
C SER A 155 -7.75 18.23 -13.18
N LEU A 156 -7.93 19.16 -12.24
CA LEU A 156 -7.10 20.37 -12.11
C LEU A 156 -5.65 20.04 -11.70
N ILE A 157 -5.46 18.98 -10.92
CA ILE A 157 -4.16 18.49 -10.50
C ILE A 157 -3.46 17.76 -11.66
N LEU A 158 -4.21 16.91 -12.37
CA LEU A 158 -3.71 16.10 -13.48
C LEU A 158 -3.33 16.93 -14.71
N ALA A 159 -4.02 18.05 -14.96
CA ALA A 159 -3.85 18.86 -16.18
C ALA A 159 -2.46 19.51 -16.36
N LYS A 160 -1.64 19.57 -15.30
CA LYS A 160 -0.33 20.23 -15.37
C LYS A 160 0.76 19.35 -15.97
N ASP A 161 0.72 18.04 -15.72
CA ASP A 161 1.87 17.14 -15.96
C ASP A 161 1.44 15.78 -16.57
N THR A 162 0.32 15.73 -17.31
CA THR A 162 -0.22 14.47 -17.82
C THR A 162 0.70 13.84 -18.88
N THR A 163 1.21 12.64 -18.61
CA THR A 163 2.02 11.85 -19.55
C THR A 163 1.22 10.67 -20.12
N SER A 164 0.37 10.06 -19.31
CA SER A 164 -0.49 8.94 -19.65
C SER A 164 -1.65 8.87 -18.67
N LEU A 165 -2.85 9.18 -19.15
CA LEU A 165 -4.04 9.29 -18.28
C LEU A 165 -4.26 8.08 -17.35
N PRO A 166 -4.13 6.81 -17.80
CA PRO A 166 -4.29 5.66 -16.92
C PRO A 166 -3.21 5.58 -15.82
N ALA A 167 -1.94 5.86 -16.17
CA ALA A 167 -0.83 5.84 -15.23
C ALA A 167 -0.95 6.97 -14.22
N ASP A 168 -1.29 8.17 -14.69
CA ASP A 168 -1.41 9.36 -13.86
C ASP A 168 -2.60 9.23 -12.89
N LEU A 169 -3.72 8.68 -13.36
CA LEU A 169 -4.89 8.36 -12.53
C LEU A 169 -4.57 7.27 -11.49
N LEU A 170 -3.86 6.21 -11.89
CA LEU A 170 -3.41 5.17 -10.97
C LEU A 170 -2.53 5.76 -9.86
N GLN A 171 -1.58 6.61 -10.24
CA GLN A 171 -0.67 7.28 -9.33
C GLN A 171 -1.42 8.22 -8.39
N LEU A 172 -2.41 8.98 -8.89
CA LEU A 172 -3.29 9.83 -8.09
C LEU A 172 -4.08 9.03 -7.05
N ILE A 173 -4.64 7.87 -7.42
CA ILE A 173 -5.43 7.03 -6.51
C ILE A 173 -4.54 6.43 -5.40
N ILE A 174 -3.35 5.97 -5.75
CA ILE A 174 -2.42 5.37 -4.79
C ILE A 174 -1.85 6.46 -3.87
N ASN A 175 -1.41 7.57 -4.44
CA ASN A 175 -0.81 8.70 -3.76
C ASN A 175 -1.34 10.05 -4.29
N PRO A 176 -2.45 10.58 -3.74
CA PRO A 176 -3.03 11.85 -4.16
C PRO A 176 -2.09 13.05 -4.02
N PHE A 177 -1.07 12.95 -3.17
CA PHE A 177 -0.10 14.01 -2.93
C PHE A 177 1.08 14.01 -3.90
N CYS A 178 1.15 13.05 -4.83
CA CYS A 178 2.29 12.95 -5.76
C CYS A 178 2.48 14.15 -6.69
N TYR A 179 1.41 14.92 -6.94
CA TYR A 179 1.41 16.13 -7.78
C TYR A 179 1.26 17.42 -6.97
N VAL A 180 1.32 17.34 -5.64
CA VAL A 180 1.16 18.49 -4.76
C VAL A 180 2.51 18.86 -4.17
N ASP A 181 3.05 19.96 -4.64
CA ASP A 181 4.17 20.62 -3.96
C ASP A 181 3.61 21.43 -2.77
N ILE A 182 3.93 20.96 -1.56
CA ILE A 182 3.43 21.54 -0.30
C ILE A 182 3.92 22.97 -0.11
N ASP A 183 5.16 23.25 -0.53
CA ASP A 183 5.81 24.54 -0.31
C ASP A 183 5.30 25.59 -1.30
N VAL A 184 4.82 25.15 -2.46
CA VAL A 184 4.36 26.03 -3.54
C VAL A 184 2.84 26.21 -3.53
N ASN A 185 2.06 25.21 -3.11
CA ASN A 185 0.61 25.23 -3.30
C ASN A 185 -0.18 24.66 -2.11
N ARG A 186 -0.23 25.44 -1.02
CA ARG A 186 -1.00 25.12 0.19
C ARG A 186 -2.49 24.87 -0.08
N THR A 187 -3.11 25.62 -0.98
CA THR A 187 -4.53 25.44 -1.33
C THR A 187 -4.77 24.08 -1.98
N ALA A 188 -3.94 23.69 -2.96
CA ALA A 188 -4.04 22.36 -3.56
C ALA A 188 -3.77 21.23 -2.55
N PHE A 189 -2.88 21.46 -1.57
CA PHE A 189 -2.68 20.52 -0.47
C PHE A 189 -3.92 20.36 0.39
N GLU A 190 -4.57 21.46 0.78
CA GLU A 190 -5.80 21.42 1.58
C GLU A 190 -6.95 20.76 0.81
N GLU A 191 -7.13 21.05 -0.48
CA GLU A 191 -8.12 20.39 -1.34
C GLU A 191 -7.84 18.88 -1.48
N THR A 192 -6.59 18.52 -1.74
CA THR A 192 -6.16 17.12 -1.85
C THR A 192 -6.40 16.36 -0.55
N SER A 193 -6.03 16.96 0.58
CA SER A 193 -6.19 16.39 1.91
C SER A 193 -7.66 16.23 2.31
N ASN A 194 -8.49 17.24 2.04
CA ASN A 194 -9.87 17.26 2.52
C ASN A 194 -10.87 16.54 1.60
N ILE A 195 -10.57 16.44 0.30
CA ILE A 195 -11.51 15.93 -0.71
C ILE A 195 -10.95 14.67 -1.37
N LEU A 196 -9.78 14.77 -1.99
CA LEU A 196 -9.27 13.73 -2.86
C LEU A 196 -8.77 12.50 -2.10
N GLU A 197 -8.04 12.71 -1.01
CA GLU A 197 -7.51 11.66 -0.14
C GLU A 197 -8.63 10.76 0.42
N PRO A 198 -9.72 11.31 1.00
CA PRO A 198 -10.83 10.49 1.47
C PRO A 198 -11.48 9.67 0.37
N LEU A 199 -11.66 10.24 -0.83
CA LEU A 199 -12.26 9.55 -1.97
C LEU A 199 -11.39 8.38 -2.44
N CYS A 200 -10.08 8.61 -2.61
CA CYS A 200 -9.13 7.57 -3.03
C CYS A 200 -9.06 6.44 -2.00
N ARG A 201 -9.00 6.78 -0.70
CA ARG A 201 -9.03 5.82 0.39
C ARG A 201 -10.33 5.01 0.42
N GLN A 202 -11.47 5.68 0.21
CA GLN A 202 -12.77 5.01 0.13
C GLN A 202 -12.86 4.05 -1.06
N LEU A 203 -12.35 4.46 -2.23
CA LEU A 203 -12.30 3.60 -3.42
C LEU A 203 -11.54 2.32 -3.15
N LEU A 204 -10.30 2.42 -2.67
CA LEU A 204 -9.44 1.24 -2.43
C LEU A 204 -10.04 0.30 -1.38
N TYR A 205 -10.66 0.85 -0.34
CA TYR A 205 -11.35 0.05 0.67
C TYR A 205 -12.56 -0.69 0.11
N ASN A 206 -13.40 -0.01 -0.68
CA ASN A 206 -14.57 -0.62 -1.31
C ASN A 206 -14.17 -1.74 -2.28
N LEU A 207 -13.15 -1.50 -3.11
CA LEU A 207 -12.59 -2.50 -4.01
C LEU A 207 -12.05 -3.72 -3.26
N HIS A 208 -11.32 -3.49 -2.18
CA HIS A 208 -10.82 -4.58 -1.33
C HIS A 208 -11.96 -5.44 -0.79
N ASN A 209 -12.97 -4.83 -0.17
CA ASN A 209 -14.09 -5.58 0.39
C ASN A 209 -14.87 -6.34 -0.68
N LYS A 210 -15.16 -5.70 -1.82
CA LYS A 210 -15.87 -6.33 -2.93
C LYS A 210 -15.08 -7.52 -3.48
N ARG A 211 -13.77 -7.37 -3.68
CA ARG A 211 -12.89 -8.47 -4.11
C ARG A 211 -12.94 -9.65 -3.13
N TYR A 212 -12.80 -9.39 -1.83
CA TYR A 212 -12.85 -10.45 -0.82
C TYR A 212 -14.19 -11.18 -0.81
N ALA A 213 -15.31 -10.44 -0.89
CA ALA A 213 -16.64 -11.04 -0.97
C ALA A 213 -16.81 -11.93 -2.22
N LEU A 214 -16.35 -11.47 -3.38
CA LEU A 214 -16.42 -12.25 -4.62
C LEU A 214 -15.53 -13.50 -4.58
N LEU A 215 -14.32 -13.41 -4.03
CA LEU A 215 -13.42 -14.56 -3.88
C LEU A 215 -14.00 -15.60 -2.91
N ALA A 216 -14.57 -15.18 -1.78
CA ALA A 216 -15.21 -16.09 -0.84
C ALA A 216 -16.36 -16.87 -1.49
N ASN A 217 -17.14 -16.21 -2.36
CA ASN A 217 -18.21 -16.87 -3.12
C ASN A 217 -17.67 -17.90 -4.13
N LEU A 218 -16.55 -17.63 -4.77
CA LEU A 218 -15.90 -18.58 -5.70
C LEU A 218 -15.37 -19.81 -4.97
N ASP A 219 -14.72 -19.63 -3.81
CA ASP A 219 -14.19 -20.74 -3.03
C ASP A 219 -15.31 -21.66 -2.50
N ASN A 220 -16.44 -21.08 -2.10
CA ASN A 220 -17.64 -21.83 -1.68
C ASN A 220 -18.29 -22.63 -2.83
N LEU A 221 -18.16 -22.18 -4.08
CA LEU A 221 -18.65 -22.92 -5.25
C LEU A 221 -17.70 -24.06 -5.62
N GLY A 222 -16.40 -23.90 -5.40
CA GLY A 222 -15.39 -24.93 -5.65
C GLY A 222 -15.52 -26.12 -4.70
N SER A 223 -15.72 -25.87 -3.41
CA SER A 223 -15.85 -26.94 -2.39
C SER A 223 -17.08 -27.81 -2.58
N ARG A 224 -18.15 -27.29 -3.21
CA ARG A 224 -19.35 -28.08 -3.55
C ARG A 224 -19.11 -29.05 -4.70
N LYS A 225 -18.18 -28.77 -5.61
CA LYS A 225 -17.90 -29.61 -6.78
C LYS A 225 -16.97 -30.79 -6.48
N SER A 226 -16.22 -30.78 -5.38
CA SER A 226 -15.30 -31.87 -5.01
C SER A 226 -15.95 -33.00 -4.22
N ASN A 227 -17.22 -32.87 -3.85
CA ASN A 227 -17.96 -33.86 -3.05
C ASN A 227 -18.99 -34.65 -3.87
N PHE A 228 -18.94 -34.52 -5.21
CA PHE A 228 -19.71 -35.31 -6.17
C PHE A 228 -18.72 -35.99 -7.12
#